data_AF-A0A7S3DHS0-F1
#
_entry.id   AF-A0A7S3DHS0-F1
#
_cell.length_a   1.000
_cell.length_b   1.000
_cell.length_c   1.000
_cell.angle_alpha   90.00
_cell.angle_beta   90.00
_cell.angle_gamma   90.00
#
_symmetry.space_group_name_H-M   'P 1'
#
loop_
_entity.id
_entity.type
_entity.pdbx_description
1 polymer ?
#
loop_
_entity_poly.entity_id
_entity_poly.type
_entity_poly.pdbx_seq_one_letter_code
_entity_poly.pdbx_strand_id
1 'polypeptide(L)'
;MQKWRDEYMWKVQKEGEKSRGEVILRAVMQLMFMPGLTFDTTVSTSASPLLWCGGVKVASTIKYGYESENNRLSLARSLLAMMSESLTHSTVPHRSRWVETVVTSERGHLLVLSLLNTVLAYQPNSIGVSFWRAVSSWNATEELFEVSLHLLLVLTDSNLLSDHDSDERTPSLLSVITAEIEQKKESMQFIVKAIGRLLSNFAFGDQSMMAYIAELVEAYQEILSFFFRLLLSSPPLHSYLAEEEDMATIVLPMVGLIETMSASSDWSGSLFVITSFLHLLSSRASFCSRLSTVAKYAPTGSSLPAGKYTIADRLLYSVLNGIGHGGGLQQFQSLVFATLANVVKYTPTWSAAPLDHAVGAMKAMKARIMYARKRAGSHHPSAHSHSHTHTHTHTHTHTHAKNGGENGEEKQSKEEEYEKEAEMMVDVQQQHAAGFLSFFSYFFFCHFAKARPDQPPPTRSDVQREDGI
;
A
#
# COMPACT_ATOMS: atom_id res chain seq x y z
N MET A 1 15.07 27.66 -3.59
CA MET A 1 13.86 27.11 -4.23
C MET A 1 12.58 27.52 -3.49
N GLN A 2 12.44 27.20 -2.20
CA GLN A 2 11.26 27.56 -1.38
C GLN A 2 10.89 29.06 -1.45
N LYS A 3 11.84 29.96 -1.18
CA LYS A 3 11.64 31.41 -1.28
C LYS A 3 11.16 31.87 -2.66
N TRP A 4 11.76 31.34 -3.74
CA TRP A 4 11.33 31.66 -5.10
C TRP A 4 9.88 31.26 -5.33
N ARG A 5 9.49 30.05 -4.94
CA ARG A 5 8.13 29.56 -5.10
C ARG A 5 7.13 30.40 -4.31
N ASP A 6 7.40 30.65 -3.03
CA ASP A 6 6.46 31.40 -2.19
C ASP A 6 6.33 32.87 -2.66
N GLU A 7 7.43 33.48 -3.12
CA GLU A 7 7.43 34.86 -3.61
C GLU A 7 6.97 35.03 -5.07
N TYR A 8 7.15 34.03 -5.93
CA TYR A 8 6.78 34.11 -7.36
C TYR A 8 5.54 33.31 -7.75
N MET A 9 5.37 32.08 -7.25
CA MET A 9 4.24 31.24 -7.62
C MET A 9 3.03 31.54 -6.74
N TRP A 10 3.22 31.65 -5.42
CA TRP A 10 2.12 31.72 -4.48
C TRP A 10 1.83 33.12 -3.93
N LYS A 11 2.67 34.12 -4.24
CA LYS A 11 2.40 35.51 -3.89
C LYS A 11 1.26 36.06 -4.76
N VAL A 12 0.22 36.53 -4.09
CA VAL A 12 -0.88 37.25 -4.73
C VAL A 12 -0.42 38.68 -5.05
N GLN A 13 -0.59 39.11 -6.31
CA GLN A 13 -0.11 40.42 -6.77
C GLN A 13 -1.08 41.55 -6.42
N LYS A 14 -2.39 41.27 -6.42
CA LYS A 14 -3.45 42.20 -6.00
C LYS A 14 -4.52 41.48 -5.21
N GLU A 15 -5.11 42.17 -4.24
CA GLU A 15 -6.18 41.64 -3.41
C GLU A 15 -7.37 41.17 -4.27
N GLY A 16 -7.79 39.91 -4.09
CA GLY A 16 -8.81 39.25 -4.90
C GLY A 16 -8.31 38.50 -6.15
N GLU A 17 -7.03 38.61 -6.52
CA GLU A 17 -6.44 37.82 -7.61
C GLU A 17 -5.94 36.46 -7.13
N LYS A 18 -6.00 35.47 -8.03
CA LYS A 18 -5.42 34.15 -7.81
C LYS A 18 -3.91 34.19 -7.99
N SER A 19 -3.20 33.40 -7.21
CA SER A 19 -1.74 33.28 -7.36
C SER A 19 -1.37 32.63 -8.70
N ARG A 20 -0.13 32.83 -9.17
CA ARG A 20 0.34 32.24 -10.44
C ARG A 20 0.30 30.71 -10.42
N GLY A 21 0.74 30.12 -9.30
CA GLY A 21 0.71 28.67 -9.09
C GLY A 21 -0.71 28.13 -9.18
N GLU A 22 -1.67 28.80 -8.54
CA GLU A 22 -3.09 28.44 -8.61
C GLU A 22 -3.66 28.54 -10.02
N VAL A 23 -3.31 29.59 -10.78
CA VAL A 23 -3.76 29.76 -12.17
C VAL A 23 -3.21 28.66 -13.08
N ILE A 24 -1.91 28.37 -13.00
CA ILE A 24 -1.26 27.32 -13.79
C ILE A 24 -1.85 25.94 -13.44
N LEU A 25 -1.98 25.65 -12.16
CA LEU A 25 -2.52 24.37 -11.71
C LEU A 25 -3.97 24.17 -12.18
N ARG A 26 -4.82 25.19 -12.09
CA ARG A 26 -6.18 25.11 -12.62
C ARG A 26 -6.21 24.95 -14.13
N ALA A 27 -5.31 25.60 -14.88
CA ALA A 27 -5.21 25.39 -16.32
C ALA A 27 -4.84 23.94 -16.67
N VAL A 28 -3.86 23.36 -15.96
CA VAL A 28 -3.49 21.94 -16.13
C VAL A 28 -4.68 21.03 -15.81
N MET A 29 -5.37 21.25 -14.68
CA MET A 29 -6.57 20.51 -14.31
C MET A 29 -7.69 20.63 -15.35
N GLN A 30 -7.81 21.78 -16.02
CA GLN A 30 -8.78 21.95 -17.10
C GLN A 30 -8.40 21.17 -18.35
N LEU A 31 -7.12 21.22 -18.75
CA LEU A 31 -6.59 20.49 -19.90
C LEU A 31 -6.70 18.98 -19.72
N MET A 32 -6.54 18.48 -18.50
CA MET A 32 -6.70 17.05 -18.19
C MET A 32 -8.08 16.50 -18.53
N PHE A 33 -9.09 17.38 -18.59
CA PHE A 33 -10.45 17.02 -18.93
C PHE A 33 -10.98 17.70 -20.20
N MET A 34 -10.10 18.13 -21.10
CA MET A 34 -10.48 18.85 -22.30
C MET A 34 -10.83 17.87 -23.45
N PRO A 35 -12.06 17.92 -24.01
CA PRO A 35 -12.42 17.19 -25.21
C PRO A 35 -11.52 17.56 -26.39
N GLY A 36 -11.13 16.56 -27.19
CA GLY A 36 -10.19 16.70 -28.29
C GLY A 36 -8.72 16.68 -27.89
N LEU A 37 -8.39 16.90 -26.61
CA LEU A 37 -7.02 16.84 -26.09
C LEU A 37 -6.77 15.54 -25.32
N THR A 38 -7.54 15.32 -24.25
CA THR A 38 -7.42 14.13 -23.39
C THR A 38 -8.60 13.19 -23.53
N PHE A 39 -9.66 13.60 -24.22
CA PHE A 39 -10.81 12.78 -24.56
C PHE A 39 -11.10 12.84 -26.06
N ASP A 40 -11.67 11.77 -26.60
CA ASP A 40 -12.21 11.82 -27.95
C ASP A 40 -13.49 12.68 -27.97
N THR A 41 -13.55 13.64 -28.89
CA THR A 41 -14.70 14.50 -29.17
C THR A 41 -15.99 13.75 -29.53
N THR A 42 -15.89 12.48 -29.96
CA THR A 42 -17.06 11.65 -30.29
C THR A 42 -17.89 11.24 -29.08
N VAL A 43 -17.35 11.36 -27.85
CA VAL A 43 -18.05 11.05 -26.61
C VAL A 43 -18.87 12.24 -26.13
N SER A 44 -19.91 12.59 -26.89
CA SER A 44 -21.03 13.36 -26.37
C SER A 44 -22.04 12.41 -25.75
N THR A 45 -22.13 12.35 -24.43
CA THR A 45 -23.35 11.87 -23.75
C THR A 45 -23.50 12.52 -22.38
N SER A 46 -24.64 13.17 -22.19
CA SER A 46 -24.92 14.22 -21.20
C SER A 46 -25.27 13.72 -19.78
N ALA A 47 -24.80 12.54 -19.35
CA ALA A 47 -25.26 11.96 -18.08
C ALA A 47 -24.19 11.28 -17.19
N SER A 48 -23.02 10.90 -17.72
CA SER A 48 -21.98 10.25 -16.92
C SER A 48 -20.80 11.19 -16.63
N PRO A 49 -20.15 11.08 -15.46
CA PRO A 49 -18.93 11.83 -15.19
C PRO A 49 -17.85 11.45 -16.20
N LEU A 50 -17.18 12.45 -16.76
CA LEU A 50 -16.17 12.28 -17.80
C LEU A 50 -14.86 11.76 -17.17
N LEU A 51 -14.67 10.44 -17.13
CA LEU A 51 -13.48 9.76 -16.58
C LEU A 51 -12.56 9.21 -17.67
N TRP A 52 -11.27 9.13 -17.37
CA TRP A 52 -10.22 8.63 -18.28
C TRP A 52 -10.28 7.15 -18.61
N CYS A 53 -11.06 6.34 -17.90
CA CYS A 53 -11.35 4.94 -18.21
C CYS A 53 -12.48 4.43 -17.30
N GLY A 54 -13.10 3.34 -17.73
CA GLY A 54 -14.11 2.64 -16.95
C GLY A 54 -13.50 1.93 -15.74
N GLY A 55 -14.32 1.70 -14.71
CA GLY A 55 -13.94 1.12 -13.44
C GLY A 55 -14.93 1.52 -12.34
N VAL A 56 -14.41 2.05 -11.24
CA VAL A 56 -15.23 2.64 -10.17
C VAL A 56 -16.06 3.79 -10.75
N LYS A 57 -17.33 3.89 -10.34
CA LYS A 57 -18.34 4.88 -10.78
C LYS A 57 -18.82 4.77 -12.24
N VAL A 58 -18.00 4.34 -13.19
CA VAL A 58 -18.33 4.32 -14.63
C VAL A 58 -18.01 2.97 -15.27
N ALA A 59 -19.02 2.27 -15.82
CA ALA A 59 -18.82 0.96 -16.44
C ALA A 59 -18.24 1.02 -17.87
N SER A 60 -18.40 2.13 -18.59
CA SER A 60 -18.00 2.22 -20.00
C SER A 60 -16.53 2.61 -20.16
N THR A 61 -15.76 1.77 -20.83
CA THR A 61 -14.42 2.12 -21.34
C THR A 61 -14.57 2.93 -22.61
N ILE A 62 -14.27 4.23 -22.56
CA ILE A 62 -14.09 5.02 -23.77
C ILE A 62 -12.79 4.52 -24.42
N LYS A 63 -12.79 4.25 -25.73
CA LYS A 63 -11.55 3.91 -26.44
C LYS A 63 -10.75 5.19 -26.67
N TYR A 64 -9.47 5.17 -26.34
CA TYR A 64 -8.58 6.33 -26.47
C TYR A 64 -7.66 6.18 -27.66
N GLY A 65 -7.35 7.31 -28.30
CA GLY A 65 -6.25 7.39 -29.25
C GLY A 65 -4.92 7.48 -28.51
N TYR A 66 -3.85 7.02 -29.17
CA TYR A 66 -2.46 7.13 -28.70
C TYR A 66 -2.07 8.56 -28.29
N GLU A 67 -2.51 9.56 -29.05
CA GLU A 67 -2.22 10.98 -28.74
C GLU A 67 -2.87 11.45 -27.44
N SER A 68 -4.12 11.04 -27.18
CA SER A 68 -4.81 11.42 -25.94
C SER A 68 -4.13 10.83 -24.70
N GLU A 69 -3.60 9.62 -24.81
CA GLU A 69 -2.84 8.99 -23.73
C GLU A 69 -1.53 9.74 -23.44
N ASN A 70 -0.82 10.15 -24.49
CA ASN A 70 0.40 10.96 -24.36
C ASN A 70 0.15 12.33 -23.75
N ASN A 71 -0.98 12.96 -24.12
CA ASN A 71 -1.41 14.22 -23.53
C ASN A 71 -1.71 14.06 -22.04
N ARG A 72 -2.43 12.99 -21.66
CA ARG A 72 -2.70 12.66 -20.25
C ARG A 72 -1.41 12.45 -19.47
N LEU A 73 -0.48 11.67 -20.02
CA LEU A 73 0.81 11.40 -19.41
C LEU A 73 1.63 12.67 -19.20
N SER A 74 1.70 13.54 -20.21
CA SER A 74 2.43 14.81 -20.13
C SER A 74 1.84 15.75 -19.07
N LEU A 75 0.51 15.83 -18.99
CA LEU A 75 -0.20 16.63 -17.98
C LEU A 75 -0.06 16.04 -16.58
N ALA A 76 -0.14 14.71 -16.45
CA ALA A 76 0.05 14.00 -15.18
C ALA A 76 1.48 14.17 -14.64
N ARG A 77 2.49 14.09 -15.51
CA ARG A 77 3.89 14.43 -15.16
C ARG A 77 4.04 15.86 -14.69
N SER A 78 3.37 16.80 -15.36
CA SER A 78 3.38 18.21 -14.97
C SER A 78 2.76 18.41 -13.59
N LEU A 79 1.63 17.75 -13.31
CA LEU A 79 1.02 17.75 -11.97
C LEU A 79 1.98 17.17 -10.91
N LEU A 80 2.56 16.00 -11.18
CA LEU A 80 3.45 15.33 -10.23
C LEU A 80 4.69 16.18 -9.95
N ALA A 81 5.27 16.81 -10.98
CA ALA A 81 6.38 17.73 -10.84
C ALA A 81 6.01 18.95 -9.97
N MET A 82 4.82 19.52 -10.15
CA MET A 82 4.33 20.62 -9.29
C MET A 82 4.14 20.19 -7.83
N MET A 83 3.71 18.94 -7.60
CA MET A 83 3.46 18.41 -6.25
C MET A 83 4.69 17.76 -5.60
N SER A 84 5.80 17.62 -6.33
CA SER A 84 7.02 16.93 -5.89
C SER A 84 7.65 17.52 -4.62
N GLU A 85 7.32 18.75 -4.23
CA GLU A 85 7.73 19.33 -2.95
C GLU A 85 7.27 18.51 -1.74
N SER A 86 6.04 17.99 -1.80
CA SER A 86 5.53 17.11 -0.74
C SER A 86 6.36 15.83 -0.58
N LEU A 87 7.17 15.48 -1.58
CA LEU A 87 8.05 14.31 -1.58
C LEU A 87 9.46 14.60 -1.04
N THR A 88 9.88 15.87 -0.89
CA THR A 88 11.26 16.22 -0.51
C THR A 88 11.43 16.67 0.94
N HIS A 89 10.35 16.92 1.67
CA HIS A 89 10.41 17.38 3.06
C HIS A 89 10.26 16.21 4.05
N SER A 90 11.34 15.93 4.78
CA SER A 90 11.51 14.72 5.60
C SER A 90 11.15 14.88 7.09
N THR A 91 10.88 16.07 7.61
CA THR A 91 10.88 16.27 9.07
C THR A 91 9.70 17.01 9.66
N VAL A 92 8.89 17.70 8.85
CA VAL A 92 7.67 18.36 9.31
C VAL A 92 6.63 18.25 8.20
N PRO A 93 5.40 17.76 8.48
CA PRO A 93 4.31 17.84 7.52
C PRO A 93 4.06 19.32 7.19
N HIS A 94 4.46 19.70 5.98
CA HIS A 94 4.21 21.03 5.45
C HIS A 94 3.04 20.96 4.49
N ARG A 95 2.03 21.80 4.77
CA ARG A 95 0.86 21.97 3.93
C ARG A 95 1.29 22.30 2.50
N SER A 96 0.94 21.43 1.56
CA SER A 96 1.24 21.66 0.14
C SER A 96 0.12 22.47 -0.49
N ARG A 97 0.39 23.75 -0.78
CA ARG A 97 -0.56 24.63 -1.50
C ARG A 97 -0.97 24.06 -2.86
N TRP A 98 -0.09 23.27 -3.50
CA TRP A 98 -0.40 22.56 -4.74
C TRP A 98 -1.48 21.50 -4.50
N VAL A 99 -1.31 20.64 -3.50
CA VAL A 99 -2.27 19.57 -3.17
C VAL A 99 -3.60 20.17 -2.69
N GLU A 100 -3.54 21.16 -1.80
CA GLU A 100 -4.73 21.88 -1.32
C GLU A 100 -5.55 22.48 -2.48
N THR A 101 -4.88 23.12 -3.44
CA THR A 101 -5.56 23.70 -4.61
C THR A 101 -6.22 22.63 -5.49
N VAL A 102 -5.64 21.43 -5.59
CA VAL A 102 -6.28 20.31 -6.31
C VAL A 102 -7.46 19.74 -5.54
N VAL A 103 -7.32 19.54 -4.23
CA VAL A 103 -8.37 19.02 -3.35
C VAL A 103 -9.59 19.93 -3.33
N THR A 104 -9.37 21.24 -3.28
CA THR A 104 -10.44 22.26 -3.31
C THR A 104 -10.98 22.57 -4.70
N SER A 105 -10.40 21.97 -5.75
CA SER A 105 -10.87 22.16 -7.12
C SER A 105 -12.16 21.39 -7.36
N GLU A 106 -13.09 22.00 -8.11
CA GLU A 106 -14.33 21.35 -8.55
C GLU A 106 -14.08 20.01 -9.27
N ARG A 107 -12.94 19.88 -9.96
CA ARG A 107 -12.56 18.67 -10.71
C ARG A 107 -11.62 17.73 -9.95
N GLY A 108 -11.27 18.02 -8.70
CA GLY A 108 -10.35 17.21 -7.90
C GLY A 108 -10.83 15.76 -7.76
N HIS A 109 -12.12 15.56 -7.49
CA HIS A 109 -12.73 14.24 -7.40
C HIS A 109 -12.68 13.45 -8.73
N LEU A 110 -12.92 14.12 -9.86
CA LEU A 110 -12.86 13.49 -11.19
C LEU A 110 -11.43 13.07 -11.54
N LEU A 111 -10.44 13.88 -11.17
CA LEU A 111 -9.03 13.54 -11.30
C LEU A 111 -8.73 12.25 -10.56
N VAL A 112 -9.03 12.21 -9.26
CA VAL A 112 -8.67 11.05 -8.44
C VAL A 112 -9.37 9.77 -8.89
N LEU A 113 -10.64 9.84 -9.29
CA LEU A 113 -11.34 8.69 -9.88
C LEU A 113 -10.74 8.25 -11.22
N SER A 114 -10.31 9.21 -12.06
CA SER A 114 -9.65 8.91 -13.34
C SER A 114 -8.29 8.24 -13.14
N LEU A 115 -7.49 8.72 -12.19
CA LEU A 115 -6.22 8.10 -11.81
C LEU A 115 -6.43 6.70 -11.24
N LEU A 116 -7.42 6.53 -10.34
CA LEU A 116 -7.77 5.24 -9.74
C LEU A 116 -8.13 4.22 -10.82
N ASN A 117 -9.04 4.57 -11.73
CA ASN A 117 -9.45 3.66 -12.79
C ASN A 117 -8.28 3.35 -13.75
N THR A 118 -7.36 4.31 -13.97
CA THR A 118 -6.18 4.10 -14.81
C THR A 118 -5.27 3.05 -14.20
N VAL A 119 -5.02 3.13 -12.88
CA VAL A 119 -4.24 2.13 -12.14
C VAL A 119 -4.92 0.76 -12.15
N LEU A 120 -6.22 0.70 -11.84
CA LEU A 120 -6.95 -0.56 -11.72
C LEU A 120 -7.24 -1.23 -13.08
N ALA A 121 -7.32 -0.47 -14.16
CA ALA A 121 -7.50 -0.99 -15.51
C ALA A 121 -6.20 -1.53 -16.13
N TYR A 122 -5.04 -1.17 -15.58
CA TYR A 122 -3.74 -1.57 -16.14
C TYR A 122 -3.54 -3.08 -16.13
N GLN A 123 -3.14 -3.64 -17.28
CA GLN A 123 -2.92 -5.07 -17.50
C GLN A 123 -1.47 -5.32 -17.93
N PRO A 124 -0.58 -5.71 -17.00
CA PRO A 124 0.85 -5.83 -17.28
C PRO A 124 1.19 -6.92 -18.31
N ASN A 125 0.33 -7.95 -18.41
CA ASN A 125 0.50 -9.09 -19.31
C ASN A 125 -0.41 -8.99 -20.56
N SER A 126 -0.94 -7.80 -20.86
CA SER A 126 -1.77 -7.63 -22.06
C SER A 126 -0.90 -7.65 -23.32
N ILE A 127 -1.46 -8.15 -24.42
CA ILE A 127 -0.77 -8.25 -25.72
C ILE A 127 -0.24 -6.88 -26.16
N GLY A 128 -1.01 -5.81 -25.95
CA GLY A 128 -0.61 -4.45 -26.31
C GLY A 128 0.62 -3.99 -25.55
N VAL A 129 0.66 -4.17 -24.23
CA VAL A 129 1.81 -3.79 -23.40
C VAL A 129 3.05 -4.61 -23.77
N SER A 130 2.92 -5.94 -23.91
CA SER A 130 4.02 -6.81 -24.31
C SER A 130 4.54 -6.50 -25.72
N PHE A 131 3.65 -6.18 -26.66
CA PHE A 131 4.03 -5.77 -28.01
C PHE A 131 4.82 -4.45 -27.99
N TRP A 132 4.31 -3.43 -27.30
CA TRP A 132 4.99 -2.14 -27.24
C TRP A 132 6.35 -2.25 -26.60
N ARG A 133 6.51 -3.01 -25.51
CA ARG A 133 7.83 -3.29 -24.91
C ARG A 133 8.79 -4.00 -25.87
N ALA A 134 8.28 -4.90 -26.71
CA ALA A 134 9.12 -5.63 -27.67
C ALA A 134 9.58 -4.75 -28.85
N VAL A 135 8.80 -3.74 -29.23
CA VAL A 135 9.03 -2.92 -30.43
C VAL A 135 9.62 -1.54 -30.08
N SER A 136 9.43 -1.06 -28.86
CA SER A 136 9.80 0.27 -28.38
C SER A 136 10.20 0.19 -26.91
N SER A 137 11.25 0.90 -26.52
CA SER A 137 11.60 1.10 -25.10
C SER A 137 10.63 2.04 -24.38
N TRP A 138 9.63 2.58 -25.09
CA TRP A 138 8.69 3.56 -24.58
C TRP A 138 7.24 3.08 -24.69
N ASN A 139 6.53 3.12 -23.57
CA ASN A 139 5.16 2.68 -23.43
C ASN A 139 4.37 3.68 -22.56
N ALA A 140 3.62 4.58 -23.21
CA ALA A 140 2.84 5.61 -22.54
C ALA A 140 1.82 5.04 -21.53
N THR A 141 1.28 3.84 -21.78
CA THR A 141 0.30 3.20 -20.90
C THR A 141 0.91 2.84 -19.54
N GLU A 142 2.14 2.31 -19.57
CA GLU A 142 2.88 1.91 -18.37
C GLU A 142 3.37 3.12 -17.58
N GLU A 143 3.96 4.11 -18.27
CA GLU A 143 4.36 5.36 -17.62
C GLU A 143 3.15 6.11 -17.04
N LEU A 144 2.00 6.08 -17.72
CA LEU A 144 0.78 6.70 -17.21
C LEU A 144 0.23 5.95 -15.98
N PHE A 145 0.32 4.63 -15.96
CA PHE A 145 -0.01 3.82 -14.78
C PHE A 145 0.83 4.24 -13.57
N GLU A 146 2.16 4.32 -13.73
CA GLU A 146 3.07 4.69 -12.64
C GLU A 146 2.84 6.11 -12.13
N VAL A 147 2.78 7.09 -13.04
CA VAL A 147 2.55 8.49 -12.68
C VAL A 147 1.17 8.66 -12.02
N SER A 148 0.16 7.89 -12.46
CA SER A 148 -1.16 7.93 -11.84
C SER A 148 -1.15 7.39 -10.41
N LEU A 149 -0.42 6.29 -10.18
CA LEU A 149 -0.25 5.70 -8.85
C LEU A 149 0.50 6.66 -7.90
N HIS A 150 1.56 7.30 -8.37
CA HIS A 150 2.27 8.32 -7.60
C HIS A 150 1.38 9.51 -7.24
N LEU A 151 0.59 10.02 -8.20
CA LEU A 151 -0.36 11.09 -7.93
C LEU A 151 -1.44 10.67 -6.92
N LEU A 152 -1.94 9.43 -6.97
CA LEU A 152 -2.87 8.92 -5.97
C LEU A 152 -2.27 8.91 -4.57
N LEU A 153 -1.01 8.45 -4.42
CA LEU A 153 -0.33 8.45 -3.13
C LEU A 153 -0.19 9.85 -2.54
N VAL A 154 0.18 10.84 -3.38
CA VAL A 154 0.31 12.25 -2.97
C VAL A 154 -1.05 12.88 -2.65
N LEU A 155 -2.04 12.72 -3.52
CA LEU A 155 -3.35 13.38 -3.38
C LEU A 155 -4.23 12.79 -2.27
N THR A 156 -3.94 11.55 -1.84
CA THR A 156 -4.65 10.89 -0.73
C THR A 156 -3.91 11.00 0.60
N ASP A 157 -2.79 11.74 0.66
CA ASP A 157 -2.05 11.91 1.91
C ASP A 157 -2.70 13.00 2.78
N SER A 158 -3.32 12.58 3.88
CA SER A 158 -3.96 13.46 4.86
C SER A 158 -2.99 14.36 5.63
N ASN A 159 -1.70 13.98 5.70
CA ASN A 159 -0.68 14.79 6.37
C ASN A 159 -0.33 16.06 5.58
N LEU A 160 -0.62 16.11 4.28
CA LEU A 160 -0.39 17.29 3.43
C LEU A 160 -1.50 18.34 3.55
N LEU A 161 -2.60 17.99 4.23
CA LEU A 161 -3.81 18.80 4.33
C LEU A 161 -4.11 19.26 5.76
N SER A 162 -3.51 18.66 6.79
CA SER A 162 -3.83 18.94 8.19
C SER A 162 -3.08 20.15 8.73
N ASP A 163 -3.85 21.12 9.24
CA ASP A 163 -3.48 22.00 10.35
C ASP A 163 -4.33 21.55 11.55
N HIS A 164 -3.80 21.52 12.76
CA HIS A 164 -4.52 21.01 13.94
C HIS A 164 -5.72 21.91 14.37
N ASP A 165 -6.01 23.00 13.64
CA ASP A 165 -6.81 24.13 14.14
C ASP A 165 -7.97 24.63 13.23
N SER A 166 -8.39 23.92 12.17
CA SER A 166 -9.53 24.37 11.33
C SER A 166 -10.77 23.47 11.42
N ASP A 167 -11.85 24.01 12.00
CA ASP A 167 -13.18 23.38 12.19
C ASP A 167 -13.96 23.09 10.89
N GLU A 168 -13.53 23.58 9.72
CA GLU A 168 -14.13 23.25 8.42
C GLU A 168 -13.46 22.04 7.78
N ARG A 169 -13.99 20.83 8.04
CA ARG A 169 -13.53 19.59 7.41
C ARG A 169 -13.90 19.55 5.92
N THR A 170 -13.05 20.10 5.05
CA THR A 170 -13.10 19.75 3.62
C THR A 170 -12.91 18.25 3.47
N PRO A 171 -13.82 17.50 2.82
CA PRO A 171 -13.69 16.06 2.68
C PRO A 171 -12.42 15.72 1.90
N SER A 172 -11.58 14.86 2.47
CA SER A 172 -10.37 14.40 1.80
C SER A 172 -10.71 13.70 0.48
N LEU A 173 -9.85 13.79 -0.53
CA LEU A 173 -10.07 13.05 -1.79
C LEU A 173 -10.09 11.53 -1.56
N LEU A 174 -9.44 11.06 -0.49
CA LEU A 174 -9.54 9.67 -0.04
C LEU A 174 -10.98 9.32 0.40
N SER A 175 -11.64 10.18 1.18
CA SER A 175 -13.04 9.98 1.56
C SER A 175 -14.01 9.97 0.37
N VAL A 176 -13.67 10.72 -0.68
CA VAL A 176 -14.45 10.70 -1.93
C VAL A 176 -14.27 9.37 -2.65
N ILE A 177 -13.04 8.85 -2.75
CA ILE A 177 -12.78 7.52 -3.33
C ILE A 177 -13.54 6.45 -2.55
N THR A 178 -13.41 6.43 -1.21
CA THR A 178 -14.02 5.39 -0.39
C THR A 178 -15.53 5.42 -0.49
N ALA A 179 -16.15 6.61 -0.42
CA ALA A 179 -17.59 6.76 -0.61
C ALA A 179 -18.08 6.19 -1.95
N GLU A 180 -17.34 6.39 -3.04
CA GLU A 180 -17.70 5.85 -4.36
C GLU A 180 -17.53 4.32 -4.47
N ILE A 181 -16.51 3.77 -3.80
CA ILE A 181 -16.27 2.32 -3.74
C ILE A 181 -17.39 1.62 -2.96
N GLU A 182 -17.82 2.22 -1.87
CA GLU A 182 -18.77 1.65 -0.93
C GLU A 182 -20.20 1.55 -1.50
N GLN A 183 -20.49 2.31 -2.56
CA GLN A 183 -21.82 2.26 -3.19
C GLN A 183 -22.15 0.90 -3.79
N LYS A 184 -21.14 0.15 -4.26
CA LYS A 184 -21.35 -1.04 -5.08
C LYS A 184 -20.36 -2.15 -4.78
N LYS A 185 -20.87 -3.35 -4.52
CA LYS A 185 -20.06 -4.56 -4.34
C LYS A 185 -19.16 -4.83 -5.55
N GLU A 186 -19.63 -4.51 -6.75
CA GLU A 186 -18.87 -4.65 -8.01
C GLU A 186 -17.62 -3.76 -8.03
N SER A 187 -17.65 -2.58 -7.39
CA SER A 187 -16.49 -1.69 -7.29
C SER A 187 -15.41 -2.28 -6.38
N MET A 188 -15.79 -2.84 -5.22
CA MET A 188 -14.86 -3.57 -4.35
C MET A 188 -14.27 -4.80 -5.06
N GLN A 189 -15.11 -5.58 -5.75
CA GLN A 189 -14.65 -6.74 -6.51
C GLN A 189 -13.66 -6.35 -7.62
N PHE A 190 -13.95 -5.27 -8.35
CA PHE A 190 -13.06 -4.74 -9.39
C PHE A 190 -11.69 -4.36 -8.82
N ILE A 191 -11.66 -3.66 -7.67
CA ILE A 191 -10.42 -3.29 -6.97
C ILE A 191 -9.63 -4.52 -6.56
N VAL A 192 -10.25 -5.46 -5.85
CA VAL A 192 -9.58 -6.66 -5.34
C VAL A 192 -8.98 -7.49 -6.49
N LYS A 193 -9.73 -7.68 -7.58
CA LYS A 193 -9.22 -8.39 -8.77
C LYS A 193 -8.08 -7.65 -9.46
N ALA A 194 -8.18 -6.33 -9.58
CA ALA A 194 -7.14 -5.52 -10.20
C ALA A 194 -5.85 -5.54 -9.37
N ILE A 195 -5.93 -5.31 -8.06
CA ILE A 195 -4.76 -5.33 -7.17
C ILE A 195 -4.15 -6.73 -7.11
N GLY A 196 -4.97 -7.78 -7.02
CA GLY A 196 -4.48 -9.16 -7.05
C GLY A 196 -3.72 -9.48 -8.34
N ARG A 197 -4.20 -9.02 -9.50
CA ARG A 197 -3.49 -9.15 -10.78
C ARG A 197 -2.14 -8.43 -10.76
N LEU A 198 -2.09 -7.19 -10.26
CA LEU A 198 -0.86 -6.40 -10.21
C LEU A 198 0.17 -7.02 -9.25
N LEU A 199 -0.23 -7.41 -8.05
CA LEU A 199 0.66 -8.08 -7.08
C LEU A 199 1.13 -9.45 -7.57
N SER A 200 0.25 -10.20 -8.25
CA SER A 200 0.60 -11.52 -8.82
C SER A 200 1.68 -11.40 -9.90
N ASN A 201 1.66 -10.33 -10.70
CA ASN A 201 2.68 -10.11 -11.73
C ASN A 201 4.07 -10.03 -11.09
N PHE A 202 4.25 -9.28 -10.02
CA PHE A 202 5.55 -9.23 -9.33
C PHE A 202 5.84 -10.52 -8.55
N ALA A 203 4.87 -11.04 -7.79
CA ALA A 203 5.10 -12.19 -6.91
C ALA A 203 5.44 -13.49 -7.66
N PHE A 204 4.92 -13.66 -8.89
CA PHE A 204 5.01 -14.92 -9.64
C PHE A 204 5.51 -14.76 -11.09
N GLY A 205 5.82 -13.54 -11.54
CA GLY A 205 6.16 -13.26 -12.95
C GLY A 205 7.39 -14.03 -13.46
N ASP A 206 8.44 -14.11 -12.64
CA ASP A 206 9.68 -14.85 -12.95
C ASP A 206 9.46 -16.36 -13.13
N GLN A 207 8.36 -16.91 -12.60
CA GLN A 207 8.08 -18.35 -12.62
C GLN A 207 7.21 -18.80 -13.79
N SER A 208 6.77 -17.85 -14.64
CA SER A 208 5.98 -18.17 -15.83
C SER A 208 6.89 -18.47 -17.04
N MET A 209 6.50 -19.41 -17.91
CA MET A 209 7.19 -19.67 -19.20
C MET A 209 7.29 -18.42 -20.11
N MET A 210 6.60 -17.33 -19.76
CA MET A 210 6.65 -16.03 -20.43
C MET A 210 7.60 -15.03 -19.74
N ALA A 211 8.41 -15.45 -18.76
CA ALA A 211 9.41 -14.62 -18.07
C ALA A 211 10.46 -14.03 -19.03
N TYR A 212 10.65 -14.61 -20.22
CA TYR A 212 11.56 -14.05 -21.23
C TYR A 212 11.04 -12.77 -21.91
N ILE A 213 9.72 -12.49 -21.83
CA ILE A 213 9.07 -11.36 -22.53
C ILE A 213 8.32 -10.44 -21.56
N ALA A 214 7.97 -10.93 -20.36
CA ALA A 214 7.25 -10.15 -19.37
C ALA A 214 8.22 -9.47 -18.39
N GLU A 215 8.51 -8.20 -18.61
CA GLU A 215 9.15 -7.34 -17.62
C GLU A 215 8.18 -7.12 -16.44
N LEU A 216 8.70 -7.22 -15.21
CA LEU A 216 7.92 -7.13 -13.98
C LEU A 216 7.47 -5.68 -13.73
N VAL A 217 6.27 -5.50 -13.16
CA VAL A 217 5.86 -4.19 -12.65
C VAL A 217 6.70 -3.83 -11.43
N GLU A 218 7.58 -2.85 -11.57
CA GLU A 218 8.48 -2.43 -10.49
C GLU A 218 7.77 -1.62 -9.39
N ALA A 219 6.57 -1.08 -9.66
CA ALA A 219 5.78 -0.23 -8.76
C ALA A 219 4.98 -1.00 -7.67
N TYR A 220 5.44 -2.18 -7.24
CA TYR A 220 4.70 -3.03 -6.30
C TYR A 220 4.61 -2.41 -4.89
N GLN A 221 5.60 -1.59 -4.48
CA GLN A 221 5.61 -0.90 -3.18
C GLN A 221 4.49 0.13 -3.08
N GLU A 222 4.31 0.88 -4.16
CA GLU A 222 3.31 1.91 -4.32
C GLU A 222 1.91 1.28 -4.35
N ILE A 223 1.75 0.15 -5.06
CA ILE A 223 0.51 -0.61 -5.08
C ILE A 223 0.13 -1.06 -3.66
N LEU A 224 1.07 -1.67 -2.93
CA LEU A 224 0.84 -2.13 -1.55
C LEU A 224 0.45 -0.98 -0.62
N SER A 225 1.19 0.13 -0.71
CA SER A 225 0.98 1.30 0.14
C SER A 225 -0.37 1.95 -0.13
N PHE A 226 -0.72 2.16 -1.40
CA PHE A 226 -2.00 2.72 -1.79
C PHE A 226 -3.16 1.81 -1.36
N PHE A 227 -3.03 0.51 -1.60
CA PHE A 227 -4.09 -0.44 -1.25
C PHE A 227 -4.29 -0.57 0.26
N PHE A 228 -3.22 -0.59 1.05
CA PHE A 228 -3.32 -0.60 2.50
C PHE A 228 -3.98 0.67 3.04
N ARG A 229 -3.63 1.85 2.48
CA ARG A 229 -4.29 3.12 2.83
C ARG A 229 -5.79 3.10 2.50
N LEU A 230 -6.15 2.56 1.33
CA LEU A 230 -7.55 2.41 0.93
C LEU A 230 -8.31 1.46 1.87
N LEU A 231 -7.68 0.36 2.27
CA LEU A 231 -8.24 -0.60 3.22
C LEU A 231 -8.52 0.03 4.58
N LEU A 232 -7.55 0.77 5.13
CA LEU A 232 -7.70 1.48 6.41
C LEU A 232 -8.82 2.53 6.39
N SER A 233 -9.13 3.07 5.21
CA SER A 233 -10.09 4.17 5.05
C SER A 233 -11.49 3.70 4.67
N SER A 234 -11.67 2.42 4.33
CA SER A 234 -12.95 1.86 3.91
C SER A 234 -13.28 0.57 4.69
N PRO A 235 -14.03 0.69 5.80
CA PRO A 235 -14.50 -0.47 6.55
C PRO A 235 -15.29 -1.50 5.71
N PRO A 236 -16.14 -1.10 4.73
CA PRO A 236 -16.80 -2.06 3.85
C PRO A 236 -15.82 -2.86 2.96
N LEU A 237 -14.75 -2.23 2.45
CA LEU A 237 -13.72 -2.94 1.69
C LEU A 237 -12.96 -3.94 2.58
N HIS A 238 -12.72 -3.56 3.84
CA HIS A 238 -12.15 -4.46 4.85
C HIS A 238 -13.07 -5.67 5.10
N SER A 239 -14.36 -5.45 5.34
CA SER A 239 -15.35 -6.53 5.49
C SER A 239 -15.44 -7.40 4.25
N TYR A 240 -15.47 -6.82 3.06
CA TYR A 240 -15.49 -7.54 1.79
C TYR A 240 -14.30 -8.50 1.65
N LEU A 241 -13.08 -8.03 1.90
CA LEU A 241 -11.88 -8.88 1.85
C LEU A 241 -11.86 -9.96 2.92
N ALA A 242 -12.36 -9.64 4.11
CA ALA A 242 -12.43 -10.61 5.18
C ALA A 242 -13.45 -11.70 4.86
N GLU A 243 -14.61 -11.36 4.28
CA GLU A 243 -15.81 -12.19 4.14
C GLU A 243 -15.96 -12.96 2.82
N GLU A 244 -15.46 -12.43 1.71
CA GLU A 244 -15.69 -13.01 0.40
C GLU A 244 -14.75 -14.18 0.07
N GLU A 245 -15.20 -15.08 -0.80
CA GLU A 245 -14.45 -16.30 -1.15
C GLU A 245 -13.14 -16.04 -1.90
N ASP A 246 -13.00 -14.87 -2.54
CA ASP A 246 -11.87 -14.55 -3.42
C ASP A 246 -10.69 -13.89 -2.68
N MET A 247 -10.63 -13.99 -1.34
CA MET A 247 -9.53 -13.43 -0.54
C MET A 247 -8.14 -13.95 -0.97
N ALA A 248 -8.09 -15.16 -1.55
CA ALA A 248 -6.87 -15.77 -2.06
C ALA A 248 -6.21 -14.94 -3.17
N THR A 249 -7.00 -14.18 -3.93
CA THR A 249 -6.52 -13.28 -5.01
C THR A 249 -5.56 -12.20 -4.49
N ILE A 250 -5.66 -11.83 -3.21
CA ILE A 250 -4.75 -10.88 -2.56
C ILE A 250 -3.73 -11.57 -1.67
N VAL A 251 -4.19 -12.53 -0.85
CA VAL A 251 -3.32 -13.15 0.16
C VAL A 251 -2.22 -14.01 -0.48
N LEU A 252 -2.51 -14.76 -1.56
CA LEU A 252 -1.49 -15.60 -2.19
C LEU A 252 -0.34 -14.77 -2.77
N PRO A 253 -0.58 -13.69 -3.54
CA PRO A 253 0.49 -12.79 -3.96
C PRO A 253 1.28 -12.22 -2.79
N MET A 254 0.61 -11.76 -1.72
CA MET A 254 1.30 -11.22 -0.53
C MET A 254 2.22 -12.26 0.14
N VAL A 255 1.77 -13.51 0.24
CA VAL A 255 2.61 -14.61 0.75
C VAL A 255 3.80 -14.86 -0.18
N GLY A 256 3.59 -14.85 -1.50
CA GLY A 256 4.67 -14.95 -2.48
C GLY A 256 5.70 -13.82 -2.36
N LEU A 257 5.24 -12.58 -2.14
CA LEU A 257 6.14 -11.44 -1.88
C LEU A 257 6.97 -11.64 -0.61
N ILE A 258 6.39 -12.17 0.47
CA ILE A 258 7.14 -12.51 1.68
C ILE A 258 8.22 -13.55 1.37
N GLU A 259 7.90 -14.60 0.61
CA GLU A 259 8.86 -15.63 0.21
C GLU A 259 10.04 -15.02 -0.57
N THR A 260 9.76 -14.14 -1.54
CA THR A 260 10.78 -13.50 -2.38
C THR A 260 11.62 -12.48 -1.62
N MET A 261 11.02 -11.70 -0.72
CA MET A 261 11.65 -10.53 -0.10
C MET A 261 12.30 -10.80 1.27
N SER A 262 11.86 -11.84 1.98
CA SER A 262 12.23 -12.04 3.39
C SER A 262 13.71 -12.32 3.66
N ALA A 263 14.46 -12.71 2.64
CA ALA A 263 15.89 -13.01 2.75
C ALA A 263 16.77 -11.76 2.93
N SER A 264 16.36 -10.58 2.45
CA SER A 264 17.15 -9.34 2.60
C SER A 264 16.46 -8.29 3.48
N SER A 265 17.25 -7.37 4.04
CA SER A 265 16.76 -6.26 4.86
C SER A 265 16.22 -5.09 4.04
N ASP A 266 16.53 -5.05 2.75
CA ASP A 266 16.20 -3.91 1.86
C ASP A 266 14.70 -3.74 1.68
N TRP A 267 13.93 -4.84 1.78
CA TRP A 267 12.48 -4.86 1.65
C TRP A 267 11.74 -4.73 2.98
N SER A 268 12.44 -4.35 4.06
CA SER A 268 11.84 -4.21 5.40
C SER A 268 10.56 -3.35 5.40
N GLY A 269 10.55 -2.26 4.64
CA GLY A 269 9.36 -1.42 4.48
C GLY A 269 8.19 -2.15 3.83
N SER A 270 8.40 -2.82 2.69
CA SER A 270 7.37 -3.60 2.01
C SER A 270 6.84 -4.74 2.88
N LEU A 271 7.74 -5.45 3.57
CA LEU A 271 7.41 -6.54 4.48
C LEU A 271 6.59 -6.05 5.67
N PHE A 272 6.85 -4.84 6.18
CA PHE A 272 6.04 -4.22 7.23
C PHE A 272 4.61 -3.95 6.75
N VAL A 273 4.44 -3.37 5.56
CA VAL A 273 3.09 -3.09 4.99
C VAL A 273 2.33 -4.40 4.77
N ILE A 274 2.96 -5.41 4.17
CA ILE A 274 2.32 -6.72 3.94
C ILE A 274 1.93 -7.37 5.28
N THR A 275 2.83 -7.36 6.26
CA THR A 275 2.54 -7.95 7.58
C THR A 275 1.42 -7.20 8.30
N SER A 276 1.38 -5.86 8.20
CA SER A 276 0.33 -5.02 8.78
C SER A 276 -1.02 -5.28 8.12
N PHE A 277 -1.04 -5.42 6.80
CA PHE A 277 -2.23 -5.78 6.03
C PHE A 277 -2.79 -7.13 6.50
N LEU A 278 -1.92 -8.14 6.58
CA LEU A 278 -2.31 -9.48 7.04
C LEU A 278 -2.71 -9.48 8.51
N HIS A 279 -2.07 -8.67 9.35
CA HIS A 279 -2.44 -8.50 10.75
C HIS A 279 -3.86 -7.98 10.88
N LEU A 280 -4.16 -6.87 10.18
CA LEU A 280 -5.47 -6.24 10.18
C LEU A 280 -6.56 -7.23 9.78
N LEU A 281 -6.38 -7.97 8.69
CA LEU A 281 -7.35 -8.99 8.26
C LEU A 281 -7.45 -10.16 9.24
N SER A 282 -6.31 -10.60 9.83
CA SER A 282 -6.27 -11.71 10.78
C SER A 282 -7.02 -11.44 12.08
N SER A 283 -7.31 -10.19 12.40
CA SER A 283 -8.16 -9.86 13.56
C SER A 283 -9.57 -10.46 13.44
N ARG A 284 -10.04 -10.74 12.21
CA ARG A 284 -11.37 -11.27 11.95
C ARG A 284 -11.34 -12.79 11.83
N ALA A 285 -12.12 -13.46 12.69
CA ALA A 285 -12.29 -14.92 12.68
C ALA A 285 -12.70 -15.47 11.31
N SER A 286 -13.54 -14.71 10.59
CA SER A 286 -14.06 -15.08 9.28
C SER A 286 -12.92 -15.21 8.25
N PHE A 287 -12.00 -14.24 8.20
CA PHE A 287 -10.79 -14.31 7.38
C PHE A 287 -9.91 -15.49 7.75
N CYS A 288 -9.59 -15.68 9.04
CA CYS A 288 -8.74 -16.77 9.50
C CYS A 288 -9.31 -18.15 9.16
N SER A 289 -10.63 -18.34 9.30
CA SER A 289 -11.29 -19.60 8.94
C SER A 289 -11.12 -19.93 7.45
N ARG A 290 -11.09 -18.93 6.56
CA ARG A 290 -10.88 -19.11 5.12
C ARG A 290 -9.43 -19.38 4.73
N LEU A 291 -8.45 -19.00 5.56
CA LEU A 291 -7.05 -19.39 5.32
C LEU A 291 -6.86 -20.91 5.35
N SER A 292 -7.78 -21.67 5.97
CA SER A 292 -7.79 -23.14 5.95
C SER A 292 -8.15 -23.74 4.58
N THR A 293 -8.56 -22.93 3.61
CA THR A 293 -8.81 -23.39 2.24
C THR A 293 -7.51 -23.89 1.59
N VAL A 294 -7.61 -24.98 0.81
CA VAL A 294 -6.46 -25.52 0.08
C VAL A 294 -6.00 -24.50 -0.97
N ALA A 295 -4.72 -24.14 -0.94
CA ALA A 295 -4.14 -23.25 -1.93
C ALA A 295 -4.19 -23.94 -3.31
N LYS A 296 -4.98 -23.38 -4.24
CA LYS A 296 -5.19 -23.93 -5.59
C LYS A 296 -3.91 -23.93 -6.45
N TYR A 297 -2.92 -23.13 -6.08
CA TYR A 297 -1.68 -22.97 -6.83
C TYR A 297 -0.48 -23.00 -5.87
N ALA A 298 0.40 -23.98 -6.07
CA ALA A 298 1.78 -23.92 -5.60
C ALA A 298 2.61 -23.34 -6.75
N PRO A 299 3.16 -22.11 -6.61
CA PRO A 299 4.06 -21.55 -7.59
C PRO A 299 5.31 -22.42 -7.70
N THR A 300 5.73 -22.67 -8.92
CA THR A 300 6.90 -23.50 -9.25
C THR A 300 8.16 -22.82 -8.70
N GLY A 301 8.71 -23.32 -7.59
CA GLY A 301 9.88 -22.73 -6.93
C GLY A 301 9.66 -22.30 -5.47
N SER A 302 8.47 -22.51 -4.90
CA SER A 302 8.28 -22.35 -3.45
C SER A 302 9.22 -23.30 -2.68
N SER A 303 9.87 -22.81 -1.64
CA SER A 303 10.70 -23.61 -0.72
C SER A 303 9.88 -24.63 0.10
N LEU A 304 8.55 -24.54 0.03
CA LEU A 304 7.64 -25.52 0.61
C LEU A 304 7.70 -26.84 -0.18
N PRO A 305 7.87 -28.02 0.48
CA PRO A 305 7.91 -29.32 -0.19
C PRO A 305 6.63 -29.58 -1.00
N ALA A 306 6.67 -30.42 -2.05
CA ALA A 306 5.47 -30.75 -2.82
C ALA A 306 4.37 -31.38 -1.93
N GLY A 307 3.14 -30.86 -1.98
CA GLY A 307 2.03 -31.31 -1.14
C GLY A 307 0.77 -30.47 -1.29
N LYS A 308 -0.33 -30.93 -0.66
CA LYS A 308 -1.57 -30.16 -0.53
C LYS A 308 -1.49 -29.33 0.75
N TYR A 309 -1.33 -28.02 0.60
CA TYR A 309 -1.25 -27.09 1.72
C TYR A 309 -2.41 -26.11 1.68
N THR A 310 -2.82 -25.67 2.86
CA THR A 310 -3.74 -24.55 3.00
C THR A 310 -3.03 -23.22 2.77
N ILE A 311 -3.79 -22.15 2.55
CA ILE A 311 -3.22 -20.79 2.50
C ILE A 311 -2.54 -20.45 3.84
N ALA A 312 -3.12 -20.91 4.96
CA ALA A 312 -2.55 -20.75 6.29
C ALA A 312 -1.19 -21.44 6.44
N ASP A 313 -1.06 -22.69 5.98
CA ASP A 313 0.20 -23.44 6.02
C ASP A 313 1.31 -22.67 5.29
N ARG A 314 1.00 -22.13 4.12
CA ARG A 314 1.96 -21.38 3.31
C ARG A 314 2.34 -20.05 3.94
N LEU A 315 1.36 -19.31 4.45
CA LEU A 315 1.60 -18.06 5.19
C LEU A 315 2.52 -18.33 6.39
N LEU A 316 2.19 -19.33 7.21
CA LEU A 316 2.98 -19.74 8.37
C LEU A 316 4.41 -20.07 7.97
N TYR A 317 4.57 -20.93 6.98
CA TYR A 317 5.89 -21.33 6.50
C TYR A 317 6.71 -20.13 6.00
N SER A 318 6.13 -19.28 5.15
CA SER A 318 6.81 -18.13 4.55
C SER A 318 7.31 -17.13 5.59
N VAL A 319 6.44 -16.83 6.56
CA VAL A 319 6.74 -15.90 7.65
C VAL A 319 7.80 -16.47 8.59
N LEU A 320 7.69 -17.74 8.98
CA LEU A 320 8.64 -18.39 9.88
C LEU A 320 10.01 -18.58 9.23
N ASN A 321 10.04 -18.99 7.97
CA ASN A 321 11.26 -19.07 7.18
C ASN A 321 11.91 -17.68 7.07
N GLY A 322 11.12 -16.65 6.79
CA GLY A 322 11.60 -15.28 6.69
C GLY A 322 12.18 -14.72 8.00
N ILE A 323 11.59 -15.03 9.16
CA ILE A 323 12.19 -14.70 10.47
C ILE A 323 13.48 -15.50 10.69
N GLY A 324 13.49 -16.79 10.31
CA GLY A 324 14.63 -17.70 10.49
C GLY A 324 15.91 -17.20 9.84
N HIS A 325 15.83 -16.53 8.69
CA HIS A 325 16.98 -15.97 7.99
C HIS A 325 17.60 -14.76 8.71
N GLY A 326 16.88 -14.11 9.65
CA GLY A 326 17.35 -12.87 10.29
C GLY A 326 17.28 -11.64 9.39
N GLY A 327 16.39 -11.67 8.38
CA GLY A 327 16.16 -10.60 7.40
C GLY A 327 15.14 -9.55 7.85
N GLY A 328 14.49 -8.88 6.90
CA GLY A 328 13.61 -7.72 7.16
C GLY A 328 12.45 -7.98 8.13
N LEU A 329 11.91 -9.20 8.18
CA LEU A 329 10.82 -9.55 9.11
C LEU A 329 11.26 -9.59 10.58
N GLN A 330 12.56 -9.69 10.86
CA GLN A 330 13.06 -9.69 12.24
C GLN A 330 12.76 -8.36 12.96
N GLN A 331 12.75 -7.24 12.25
CA GLN A 331 12.52 -5.92 12.84
C GLN A 331 11.09 -5.75 13.36
N PHE A 332 10.14 -6.53 12.83
CA PHE A 332 8.71 -6.45 13.13
C PHE A 332 8.17 -7.73 13.77
N GLN A 333 9.02 -8.46 14.50
CA GLN A 333 8.69 -9.75 15.12
C GLN A 333 7.42 -9.72 15.96
N SER A 334 7.17 -8.66 16.72
CA SER A 334 5.96 -8.52 17.54
C SER A 334 4.69 -8.55 16.69
N LEU A 335 4.65 -7.75 15.62
CA LEU A 335 3.54 -7.69 14.68
C LEU A 335 3.35 -9.03 13.97
N VAL A 336 4.45 -9.63 13.51
CA VAL A 336 4.44 -10.96 12.89
C VAL A 336 3.84 -12.00 13.83
N PHE A 337 4.29 -12.07 15.08
CA PHE A 337 3.77 -13.02 16.05
C PHE A 337 2.30 -12.77 16.39
N ALA A 338 1.86 -11.52 16.44
CA ALA A 338 0.46 -11.21 16.66
C ALA A 338 -0.42 -11.73 15.50
N THR A 339 0.01 -11.53 14.25
CA THR A 339 -0.66 -12.12 13.07
C THR A 339 -0.67 -13.64 13.13
N LEU A 340 0.45 -14.28 13.45
CA LEU A 340 0.52 -15.74 13.57
C LEU A 340 -0.38 -16.26 14.69
N ALA A 341 -0.42 -15.59 15.84
CA ALA A 341 -1.27 -15.98 16.96
C ALA A 341 -2.76 -15.95 16.61
N ASN A 342 -3.18 -15.03 15.73
CA ASN A 342 -4.54 -15.01 15.21
C ASN A 342 -4.80 -16.18 14.26
N VAL A 343 -3.91 -16.41 13.29
CA VAL A 343 -4.10 -17.45 12.26
C VAL A 343 -4.06 -18.86 12.84
N VAL A 344 -3.12 -19.16 13.75
CA VAL A 344 -2.89 -20.51 14.29
C VAL A 344 -4.10 -21.06 15.05
N LYS A 345 -4.95 -20.20 15.62
CA LYS A 345 -6.20 -20.61 16.28
C LYS A 345 -7.16 -21.34 15.33
N TYR A 346 -7.05 -21.08 14.03
CA TYR A 346 -7.97 -21.56 12.99
C TYR A 346 -7.34 -22.60 12.05
N THR A 347 -6.12 -23.06 12.36
CA THR A 347 -5.47 -24.15 11.63
C THR A 347 -5.67 -25.47 12.38
N PRO A 348 -6.64 -26.33 11.97
CA PRO A 348 -7.05 -27.51 12.76
C PRO A 348 -5.94 -28.56 12.91
N THR A 349 -5.02 -28.63 11.96
CA THR A 349 -3.81 -29.44 12.02
C THR A 349 -2.72 -28.75 11.20
N TRP A 350 -1.57 -28.51 11.79
CA TRP A 350 -0.40 -28.14 10.99
C TRP A 350 -0.06 -29.35 10.13
N SER A 351 0.12 -29.16 8.82
CA SER A 351 0.80 -30.19 8.04
C SER A 351 2.21 -30.41 8.62
N ALA A 352 2.71 -31.66 8.58
CA ALA A 352 3.94 -32.03 9.28
C ALA A 352 5.16 -31.15 8.91
N ALA A 353 5.24 -30.70 7.66
CA ALA A 353 6.34 -29.89 7.15
C ALA A 353 6.41 -28.45 7.74
N PRO A 354 5.33 -27.63 7.74
CA PRO A 354 5.29 -26.38 8.49
C PRO A 354 5.58 -26.54 9.97
N LEU A 355 5.13 -27.64 10.60
CA LEU A 355 5.33 -27.89 12.03
C LEU A 355 6.81 -28.14 12.34
N ASP A 356 7.47 -29.00 11.57
CA ASP A 356 8.91 -29.28 11.73
C ASP A 356 9.75 -28.04 11.47
N HIS A 357 9.39 -27.26 10.44
CA HIS A 357 10.07 -25.99 10.14
C HIS A 357 9.84 -24.94 11.23
N ALA A 358 8.63 -24.84 11.79
CA ALA A 358 8.33 -23.95 12.89
C ALA A 358 9.06 -24.31 14.17
N VAL A 359 9.13 -25.61 14.49
CA VAL A 359 9.94 -26.10 15.60
C VAL A 359 11.42 -25.76 15.38
N GLY A 360 11.93 -25.90 14.16
CA GLY A 360 13.27 -25.47 13.77
C GLY A 360 13.49 -23.96 13.96
N ALA A 361 12.60 -23.13 13.42
CA ALA A 361 12.64 -21.67 13.52
C ALA A 361 12.56 -21.20 14.98
N MET A 362 11.66 -21.77 15.78
CA MET A 362 11.55 -21.50 17.21
C MET A 362 12.82 -21.89 17.99
N LYS A 363 13.46 -23.02 17.64
CA LYS A 363 14.75 -23.43 18.22
C LYS A 363 15.88 -22.45 17.84
N ALA A 364 15.97 -22.06 16.58
CA ALA A 364 16.96 -21.10 16.09
C ALA A 364 16.77 -19.71 16.74
N MET A 365 15.53 -19.27 16.88
CA MET A 365 15.14 -18.04 17.59
C MET A 365 15.55 -18.11 19.06
N LYS A 366 15.23 -19.20 19.77
CA LYS A 366 15.62 -19.39 21.17
C LYS A 366 17.15 -19.35 21.33
N ALA A 367 17.89 -19.98 20.43
CA ALA A 367 19.35 -19.93 20.42
C ALA A 367 19.89 -18.50 20.22
N ARG A 368 19.29 -17.72 19.31
CA ARG A 368 19.64 -16.31 19.08
C ARG A 368 19.33 -15.40 20.27
N ILE A 369 18.16 -15.57 20.91
CA ILE A 369 17.80 -14.83 22.13
C ILE A 369 18.78 -15.17 23.26
N MET A 370 19.12 -16.45 23.44
CA MET A 370 20.11 -16.87 24.43
C MET A 370 21.49 -16.26 24.14
N TYR A 371 21.90 -16.21 22.87
CA TYR A 371 23.17 -15.59 22.44
C TYR A 371 23.18 -14.07 22.70
N ALA A 372 22.11 -13.36 22.33
CA ALA A 372 21.96 -11.92 22.58
C ALA A 372 21.96 -11.58 24.08
N ARG A 373 21.26 -12.38 24.90
CA ARG A 373 21.23 -12.22 26.36
C ARG A 373 22.59 -12.48 27.00
N LYS A 374 23.37 -13.44 26.48
CA LYS A 374 24.75 -13.71 26.89
C LYS A 374 25.71 -12.56 26.55
N ARG A 375 25.44 -11.82 25.46
CA ARG A 375 26.22 -10.65 25.04
C ARG A 375 25.83 -9.38 25.80
N ALA A 376 24.56 -9.22 26.16
CA ALA A 376 24.08 -8.12 27.01
C ALA A 376 24.52 -8.24 28.48
N GLY A 377 24.80 -9.46 28.96
CA GLY A 377 25.28 -9.71 30.32
C GLY A 377 26.77 -9.41 30.58
N SER A 378 27.55 -8.94 29.58
CA SER A 378 28.98 -8.67 29.74
C SER A 378 29.33 -7.21 30.06
N HIS A 379 28.34 -6.34 30.30
CA HIS A 379 28.56 -5.01 30.85
C HIS A 379 27.74 -4.87 32.13
N HIS A 380 28.45 -4.89 33.28
CA HIS A 380 27.88 -4.47 34.56
C HIS A 380 27.84 -2.93 34.61
N PRO A 381 26.67 -2.28 34.67
CA PRO A 381 26.57 -1.03 35.40
C PRO A 381 26.33 -1.38 36.87
N SER A 382 27.24 -0.95 37.74
CA SER A 382 27.03 -0.94 39.18
C SER A 382 25.80 -0.07 39.50
N ALA A 383 24.69 -0.70 39.87
CA ALA A 383 23.49 0.00 40.31
C ALA A 383 23.30 -0.23 41.82
N HIS A 384 23.36 0.87 42.57
CA HIS A 384 23.06 0.91 43.99
C HIS A 384 21.56 0.63 44.24
N SER A 385 21.29 -0.23 45.22
CA SER A 385 19.96 -0.51 45.75
C SER A 385 19.51 0.62 46.68
N HIS A 386 18.37 1.23 46.39
CA HIS A 386 17.61 2.00 47.38
C HIS A 386 16.28 1.29 47.65
N SER A 387 16.08 0.91 48.91
CA SER A 387 14.82 0.39 49.44
C SER A 387 13.92 1.57 49.82
N HIS A 388 12.71 1.62 49.26
CA HIS A 388 11.64 2.48 49.76
C HIS A 388 10.52 1.62 50.34
N THR A 389 10.16 1.91 51.59
CA THR A 389 9.02 1.34 52.31
C THR A 389 7.80 2.21 52.00
N HIS A 390 6.76 1.64 51.38
CA HIS A 390 5.46 2.30 51.22
C HIS A 390 4.45 1.78 52.25
N THR A 391 3.84 2.72 52.98
CA THR A 391 2.70 2.50 53.87
C THR A 391 1.41 2.56 53.05
N HIS A 392 0.63 1.48 53.02
CA HIS A 392 -0.70 1.46 52.39
C HIS A 392 -1.80 1.85 53.39
N THR A 393 -2.65 2.80 52.99
CA THR A 393 -3.95 3.09 53.63
C THR A 393 -5.04 2.39 52.83
N HIS A 394 -5.82 1.50 53.47
CA HIS A 394 -6.96 0.82 52.85
C HIS A 394 -8.26 1.62 53.06
N THR A 395 -8.98 1.89 51.98
CA THR A 395 -10.39 2.33 52.00
C THR A 395 -11.26 1.17 51.50
N HIS A 396 -12.21 0.72 52.32
CA HIS A 396 -13.19 -0.30 51.92
C HIS A 396 -14.44 0.37 51.33
N THR A 397 -14.81 -0.02 50.10
CA THR A 397 -16.12 0.28 49.50
C THR A 397 -16.93 -1.01 49.45
N HIS A 398 -18.13 -1.00 50.02
CA HIS A 398 -19.07 -2.12 50.00
C HIS A 398 -19.98 -1.99 48.77
N THR A 399 -19.99 -3.00 47.90
CA THR A 399 -20.92 -3.09 46.76
C THR A 399 -21.93 -4.20 47.01
N HIS A 400 -23.22 -3.84 46.99
CA HIS A 400 -24.35 -4.77 47.04
C HIS A 400 -24.55 -5.41 45.66
N ALA A 401 -24.45 -6.74 45.57
CA ALA A 401 -24.83 -7.51 44.40
C ALA A 401 -26.36 -7.65 44.30
N LYS A 402 -26.92 -7.33 43.14
CA LYS A 402 -28.25 -7.77 42.71
C LYS A 402 -28.05 -8.68 41.50
N ASN A 403 -28.31 -9.97 41.71
CA ASN A 403 -28.35 -11.00 40.68
C ASN A 403 -29.56 -10.82 39.76
N GLY A 404 -29.34 -11.01 38.46
CA GLY A 404 -30.39 -11.45 37.54
C GLY A 404 -30.26 -10.87 36.12
N GLY A 405 -29.74 -11.65 35.18
CA GLY A 405 -29.85 -11.36 33.74
C GLY A 405 -28.69 -11.73 32.83
N GLU A 406 -27.69 -12.50 33.29
CA GLU A 406 -26.50 -12.84 32.50
C GLU A 406 -26.81 -13.96 31.50
N ASN A 407 -26.93 -13.62 30.22
CA ASN A 407 -26.56 -14.47 29.07
C ASN A 407 -26.76 -13.78 27.71
N GLY A 408 -27.55 -12.70 27.65
CA GLY A 408 -27.73 -11.90 26.43
C GLY A 408 -26.81 -10.68 26.37
N GLU A 409 -26.76 -9.90 27.46
CA GLU A 409 -26.04 -8.62 27.50
C GLU A 409 -24.51 -8.78 27.54
N GLU A 410 -23.99 -9.86 28.14
CA GLU A 410 -22.54 -10.10 28.23
C GLU A 410 -21.91 -10.47 26.89
N LYS A 411 -22.69 -11.05 25.96
CA LYS A 411 -22.24 -11.31 24.59
C LYS A 411 -22.18 -10.01 23.78
N GLN A 412 -23.19 -9.17 23.94
CA GLN A 412 -23.30 -7.90 23.21
C GLN A 412 -22.29 -6.87 23.73
N SER A 413 -22.04 -6.82 25.04
CA SER A 413 -21.02 -5.93 25.62
C SER A 413 -19.60 -6.37 25.26
N LYS A 414 -19.32 -7.68 25.20
CA LYS A 414 -18.02 -8.19 24.74
C LYS A 414 -17.81 -7.89 23.27
N GLU A 415 -18.83 -8.05 22.43
CA GLU A 415 -18.76 -7.76 21.00
C GLU A 415 -18.54 -6.27 20.73
N GLU A 416 -19.22 -5.38 21.46
CA GLU A 416 -18.98 -3.92 21.42
C GLU A 416 -17.61 -3.51 21.99
N GLU A 417 -17.09 -4.23 23.00
CA GLU A 417 -15.76 -4.00 23.56
C GLU A 417 -14.66 -4.46 22.60
N TYR A 418 -14.84 -5.59 21.90
CA TYR A 418 -13.97 -6.03 20.81
C TYR A 418 -14.02 -5.09 19.60
N GLU A 419 -15.18 -4.53 19.28
CA GLU A 419 -15.33 -3.56 18.19
C GLU A 419 -14.64 -2.24 18.54
N LYS A 420 -14.77 -1.76 19.78
CA LYS A 420 -14.03 -0.58 20.28
C LYS A 420 -12.53 -0.82 20.41
N GLU A 421 -12.08 -2.00 20.83
CA GLU A 421 -10.65 -2.36 20.82
C GLU A 421 -10.12 -2.47 19.39
N ALA A 422 -10.91 -2.98 18.45
CA ALA A 422 -10.55 -3.02 17.03
C ALA A 422 -10.48 -1.61 16.43
N GLU A 423 -11.43 -0.72 16.75
CA GLU A 423 -11.39 0.70 16.35
C GLU A 423 -10.17 1.41 16.96
N MET A 424 -9.84 1.17 18.23
CA MET A 424 -8.67 1.73 18.90
C MET A 424 -7.35 1.18 18.33
N MET A 425 -7.31 -0.11 17.98
CA MET A 425 -6.19 -0.71 17.26
C MET A 425 -6.04 -0.14 15.86
N VAL A 426 -7.15 0.11 15.15
CA VAL A 426 -7.15 0.77 13.84
C VAL A 426 -6.59 2.18 13.98
N ASP A 427 -6.96 2.95 15.00
CA ASP A 427 -6.46 4.31 15.25
C ASP A 427 -4.95 4.32 15.58
N VAL A 428 -4.49 3.40 16.43
CA VAL A 428 -3.06 3.23 16.75
C VAL A 428 -2.30 2.76 15.51
N GLN A 429 -2.85 1.83 14.73
CA GLN A 429 -2.26 1.41 13.46
C GLN A 429 -2.28 2.51 12.40
N GLN A 430 -3.28 3.41 12.39
CA GLN A 430 -3.35 4.58 11.52
C GLN A 430 -2.29 5.62 11.91
N GLN A 431 -2.04 5.83 13.20
CA GLN A 431 -0.95 6.70 13.66
C GLN A 431 0.43 6.13 13.32
N HIS A 432 0.64 4.83 13.51
CA HIS A 432 1.87 4.14 13.10
C HIS A 432 2.01 4.09 11.57
N ALA A 433 0.92 3.91 10.82
CA ALA A 433 0.90 3.95 9.37
C ALA A 433 1.15 5.36 8.83
N ALA A 434 0.64 6.42 9.47
CA ALA A 434 0.90 7.81 9.07
C ALA A 434 2.38 8.20 9.27
N GLY A 435 2.98 7.83 10.42
CA GLY A 435 4.41 7.99 10.66
C GLY A 435 5.28 7.13 9.72
N PHE A 436 4.82 5.92 9.38
CA PHE A 436 5.50 5.02 8.45
C PHE A 436 5.36 5.44 6.97
N LEU A 437 4.22 6.03 6.56
CA LEU A 437 4.02 6.59 5.22
C LEU A 437 4.86 7.85 5.02
N SER A 438 5.08 8.64 6.07
CA SER A 438 6.07 9.73 6.08
C SER A 438 7.51 9.20 5.95
N PHE A 439 7.84 8.07 6.61
CA PHE A 439 9.10 7.34 6.40
C PHE A 439 9.22 6.73 4.99
N PHE A 440 8.10 6.37 4.36
CA PHE A 440 8.05 5.84 2.99
C PHE A 440 8.37 6.92 1.94
N SER A 441 7.89 8.15 2.12
CA SER A 441 8.30 9.29 1.28
C SER A 441 9.82 9.54 1.34
N TYR A 442 10.46 9.27 2.48
CA TYR A 442 11.91 9.34 2.62
C TYR A 442 12.65 8.20 1.90
N PHE A 443 12.13 6.97 1.95
CA PHE A 443 12.73 5.82 1.26
C PHE A 443 12.53 5.88 -0.27
N PHE A 444 11.39 6.42 -0.72
CA PHE A 444 11.06 6.74 -2.11
C PHE A 444 12.14 7.61 -2.78
N PHE A 445 12.72 8.55 -2.03
CA PHE A 445 13.81 9.41 -2.49
C PHE A 445 15.13 8.65 -2.71
N CYS A 446 15.46 7.68 -1.84
CA CYS A 446 16.69 6.89 -1.98
C CYS A 446 16.68 5.97 -3.21
N HIS A 447 15.50 5.49 -3.63
CA HIS A 447 15.36 4.67 -4.84
C HIS A 447 15.47 5.53 -6.12
N PHE A 448 14.87 6.73 -6.13
CA PHE A 448 15.01 7.68 -7.25
C PHE A 448 16.44 8.21 -7.40
N ALA A 449 17.18 8.40 -6.30
CA ALA A 449 18.58 8.84 -6.34
C ALA A 449 19.56 7.75 -6.84
N LYS A 450 19.14 6.48 -6.87
CA LYS A 450 19.94 5.35 -7.39
C LYS A 450 19.72 5.08 -8.88
N ALA A 451 18.68 5.65 -9.49
CA ALA A 451 18.43 5.49 -10.92
C ALA A 451 19.26 6.49 -11.73
N ARG A 452 20.38 5.98 -12.28
CA ARG A 452 21.37 6.55 -13.22
C ARG A 452 22.68 7.06 -12.57
N PRO A 453 23.73 6.22 -12.49
CA PRO A 453 25.08 6.74 -12.61
C PRO A 453 25.32 7.14 -14.06
N ASP A 454 25.83 8.35 -14.25
CA ASP A 454 26.25 8.92 -15.53
C ASP A 454 27.05 7.92 -16.38
N GLN A 455 26.44 7.42 -17.45
CA GLN A 455 27.19 7.01 -18.63
C GLN A 455 26.82 7.94 -19.78
N PRO A 456 27.79 8.68 -20.35
CA PRO A 456 27.54 9.42 -21.58
C PRO A 456 27.17 8.44 -22.70
N PRO A 457 26.31 8.84 -23.65
CA PRO A 457 25.94 7.99 -24.77
C PRO A 457 27.21 7.57 -25.55
N PRO A 458 27.31 6.31 -26.00
CA PRO A 458 28.46 5.88 -26.79
C PRO A 458 28.53 6.71 -28.06
N THR A 459 29.64 7.43 -28.24
CA THR A 459 29.93 8.13 -29.47
C THR A 459 30.12 7.12 -30.60
N ARG A 460 29.66 7.49 -31.80
CA ARG A 460 29.63 6.70 -33.04
C ARG A 460 31.03 6.28 -33.58
N SER A 461 32.07 6.33 -32.76
CA SER A 461 33.46 6.01 -33.13
C SER A 461 33.87 4.56 -32.82
N ASP A 462 33.09 3.82 -32.02
CA ASP A 462 33.58 2.55 -31.47
C ASP A 462 33.08 1.30 -32.23
N VAL A 463 32.44 1.50 -33.39
CA VAL A 463 32.12 0.43 -34.34
C VAL A 463 33.16 0.44 -35.45
N GLN A 464 34.40 0.08 -35.12
CA GLN A 464 35.41 -0.47 -36.04
C GLN A 464 36.70 -0.78 -35.29
N ARG A 465 36.77 -1.97 -34.67
CA ARG A 465 37.97 -2.81 -34.52
C ARG A 465 37.65 -3.94 -33.55
N GLU A 466 37.41 -5.12 -34.10
CA GLU A 466 38.20 -6.33 -33.81
C GLU A 466 37.52 -7.52 -34.50
N ASP A 467 37.83 -7.66 -35.80
CA ASP A 467 37.97 -8.98 -36.40
C ASP A 467 39.26 -9.59 -35.82
N GLY A 468 39.19 -10.79 -35.25
CA GLY A 468 40.40 -11.54 -34.90
C GLY A 468 40.24 -12.69 -33.91
N ILE A 469 40.08 -13.90 -34.49
CA ILE A 469 40.26 -15.26 -33.94
C ILE A 469 39.02 -15.92 -33.34
#